data_AF-A0A1J6IHT4-F1
#
_entry.id   AF-A0A1J6IHT4-F1
#
_cell.length_a   1.000
_cell.length_b   1.000
_cell.length_c   1.000
_cell.angle_alpha   90.00
_cell.angle_beta   90.00
_cell.angle_gamma   90.00
#
_symmetry.space_group_name_H-M   'P 1'
#
loop_
_entity.id
_entity.type
_entity.pdbx_description
1 polymer ?
#
loop_
_entity_poly.entity_id
_entity_poly.type
_entity_poly.pdbx_seq_one_letter_code
_entity_poly.pdbx_strand_id
1 'polypeptide(L)'
;MKRRGDPIKFVCVLVSTVFAFVLCLSVLKLHEIPVGTSNAINLSGVKKLKVNPTAAGGIGKLGEVLIGMLPRDLGFTLFLPSEKAFQRDLGLGPSDLVGDNGNDTYAILTRVMGFSAVPRAINSDDVQLGKEIDYDSISGYILYISKDSDGSLIVNRIASEMVDLRRGKIVVHVMDGVIMDSEFEQSVRPGSEEDN
;
A
#
# COMPACT_ATOMS: atom_id res chain seq x y z
N MET A 1 -36.00 -2.53 -52.51
CA MET A 1 -37.00 -2.41 -51.43
C MET A 1 -36.27 -2.10 -50.12
N LYS A 2 -36.29 -0.84 -49.68
CA LYS A 2 -35.52 -0.34 -48.52
C LYS A 2 -36.29 -0.68 -47.24
N ARG A 3 -35.83 -1.64 -46.43
CA ARG A 3 -36.44 -1.93 -45.11
C ARG A 3 -36.23 -0.70 -44.21
N ARG A 4 -37.27 0.09 -44.03
CA ARG A 4 -37.31 1.18 -43.04
C ARG A 4 -37.51 0.51 -41.68
N GLY A 5 -36.42 0.11 -41.05
CA GLY A 5 -36.45 -0.45 -39.69
C GLY A 5 -36.93 0.62 -38.71
N ASP A 6 -37.70 0.23 -37.70
CA ASP A 6 -38.14 1.14 -36.64
C ASP A 6 -36.91 1.77 -35.98
N PRO A 7 -36.81 3.11 -35.94
CA PRO A 7 -35.64 3.79 -35.39
C PRO A 7 -35.42 3.44 -33.92
N ILE A 8 -36.50 3.16 -33.18
CA ILE A 8 -36.47 2.73 -31.78
C ILE A 8 -35.80 1.34 -31.64
N LYS A 9 -36.16 0.39 -32.51
CA LYS A 9 -35.55 -0.95 -32.49
C LYS A 9 -34.07 -0.89 -32.86
N PHE A 10 -33.71 -0.01 -33.80
CA PHE A 10 -32.31 0.20 -34.17
C PHE A 10 -31.49 0.78 -33.02
N VAL A 11 -32.02 1.79 -32.32
CA VAL A 11 -31.36 2.39 -31.15
C VAL A 11 -31.23 1.38 -30.01
N CYS A 12 -32.29 0.62 -29.69
CA CYS A 12 -32.22 -0.41 -28.64
C CYS A 12 -31.18 -1.49 -28.96
N VAL A 13 -31.11 -1.96 -30.20
CA VAL A 13 -30.11 -2.95 -30.62
C VAL A 13 -28.71 -2.36 -30.54
N LEU A 14 -28.51 -1.12 -30.99
CA LEU A 14 -27.22 -0.44 -30.94
C LEU A 14 -26.73 -0.24 -29.49
N VAL A 15 -27.59 0.26 -28.60
CA VAL A 15 -27.27 0.46 -27.17
C VAL A 15 -26.96 -0.87 -26.49
N SER A 16 -27.77 -1.91 -26.73
CA SER A 16 -27.54 -3.24 -26.17
C SER A 16 -26.20 -3.84 -26.66
N THR A 17 -25.87 -3.65 -27.95
CA THR A 17 -24.61 -4.13 -28.52
C THR A 17 -23.40 -3.42 -27.92
N VAL A 18 -23.46 -2.09 -27.79
CA VAL A 18 -22.37 -1.30 -27.18
C VAL A 18 -22.20 -1.66 -25.70
N PHE A 19 -23.30 -1.79 -24.96
CA PHE A 19 -23.25 -2.18 -23.55
C PHE A 19 -22.68 -3.59 -23.36
N ALA A 20 -23.10 -4.56 -24.17
CA ALA A 20 -22.54 -5.90 -24.17
C ALA A 20 -21.05 -5.90 -24.53
N PHE A 21 -20.63 -5.09 -25.50
CA PHE A 21 -19.22 -4.94 -25.88
C PHE A 21 -18.39 -4.35 -24.75
N VAL A 22 -18.87 -3.31 -24.06
CA VAL A 22 -18.22 -2.73 -22.88
C VAL A 22 -18.13 -3.74 -21.75
N LEU A 23 -19.20 -4.50 -21.48
CA LEU A 23 -19.17 -5.58 -20.49
C LEU A 23 -18.16 -6.68 -20.87
N CYS A 24 -18.11 -7.09 -22.13
CA CYS A 24 -17.13 -8.05 -22.61
C CYS A 24 -15.70 -7.53 -22.47
N LEU A 25 -15.43 -6.27 -22.80
CA LEU A 25 -14.11 -5.66 -22.59
C LEU A 25 -13.76 -5.57 -21.10
N SER A 26 -14.71 -5.23 -20.23
CA SER A 26 -14.50 -5.23 -18.78
C SER A 26 -14.19 -6.62 -18.23
N VAL A 27 -14.86 -7.67 -18.71
CA VAL A 27 -14.59 -9.06 -18.33
C VAL A 27 -13.26 -9.56 -18.91
N LEU A 28 -12.93 -9.20 -20.15
CA LEU A 28 -11.65 -9.55 -20.78
C LEU A 28 -10.47 -8.85 -20.10
N LYS A 29 -10.64 -7.59 -19.66
CA LYS A 29 -9.67 -6.86 -18.82
C LYS A 29 -9.54 -7.46 -17.41
N LEU A 30 -10.45 -8.35 -17.01
CA LEU A 30 -10.44 -9.05 -15.72
C LEU A 30 -9.88 -10.50 -15.83
N HIS A 31 -9.53 -10.99 -17.03
CA HIS A 31 -9.07 -12.36 -17.25
C HIS A 31 -7.56 -12.54 -17.47
N GLU A 32 -6.73 -11.63 -16.95
CA GLU A 32 -5.29 -11.90 -16.74
C GLU A 32 -4.97 -12.24 -15.27
N ILE A 33 -5.84 -13.04 -14.64
CA ILE A 33 -5.52 -13.67 -13.35
C ILE A 33 -5.38 -15.17 -13.60
N PRO A 34 -4.19 -15.76 -13.39
CA PRO A 34 -4.06 -17.21 -13.43
C PRO A 34 -4.87 -17.80 -12.27
N VAL A 35 -5.78 -18.72 -12.61
CA VAL A 35 -6.57 -19.51 -11.68
C VAL A 35 -5.61 -20.31 -10.78
N GLY A 36 -5.47 -19.84 -9.54
CA GLY A 36 -4.77 -20.53 -8.46
C GLY A 36 -5.76 -20.88 -7.36
N THR A 37 -6.19 -22.14 -7.37
CA THR A 37 -6.74 -22.97 -6.28
C THR A 37 -7.34 -22.26 -5.06
N SER A 38 -8.65 -22.42 -4.92
CA SER A 38 -9.44 -22.15 -3.71
C SER A 38 -8.82 -22.73 -2.44
N ASN A 39 -8.57 -21.89 -1.44
CA ASN A 39 -8.46 -22.33 -0.05
C ASN A 39 -9.22 -21.34 0.84
N ALA A 40 -10.25 -21.86 1.50
CA ALA A 40 -11.09 -21.16 2.46
C ALA A 40 -10.24 -20.59 3.62
N ILE A 41 -10.48 -19.32 3.96
CA ILE A 41 -9.85 -18.64 5.07
C ILE A 41 -10.55 -19.10 6.36
N ASN A 42 -9.88 -19.92 7.15
CA ASN A 42 -10.24 -20.12 8.56
C ASN A 42 -9.58 -18.99 9.38
N LEU A 43 -10.43 -18.11 9.91
CA LEU A 43 -10.08 -17.07 10.86
C LEU A 43 -9.94 -17.68 12.26
N SER A 44 -8.79 -18.27 12.56
CA SER A 44 -8.31 -18.50 13.94
C SER A 44 -6.87 -19.01 13.93
N GLY A 45 -6.00 -18.35 14.67
CA GLY A 45 -4.64 -18.81 14.97
C GLY A 45 -3.56 -18.01 14.26
N VAL A 46 -3.01 -17.06 15.01
CA VAL A 46 -1.69 -16.45 14.77
C VAL A 46 -0.66 -17.59 14.70
N LYS A 47 -0.38 -18.10 13.50
CA LYS A 47 0.73 -19.04 13.27
C LYS A 47 1.99 -18.21 13.05
N LYS A 48 2.99 -18.41 13.92
CA LYS A 48 4.34 -17.88 13.79
C LYS A 48 4.84 -18.06 12.36
N LEU A 49 4.95 -16.94 11.64
CA LEU A 49 5.51 -16.91 10.30
C LEU A 49 7.01 -17.19 10.42
N LYS A 50 7.45 -18.39 10.04
CA LYS A 50 8.88 -18.72 9.91
C LYS A 50 9.37 -18.10 8.59
N VAL A 51 9.81 -16.86 8.64
CA VAL A 51 10.36 -16.12 7.50
C VAL A 51 11.82 -16.54 7.26
N ASN A 52 12.15 -16.77 5.99
CA ASN A 52 13.48 -17.21 5.52
C ASN A 52 14.44 -15.99 5.52
N PRO A 53 15.68 -16.06 6.06
CA PRO A 53 16.44 -14.87 6.47
C PRO A 53 17.08 -14.04 5.34
N THR A 54 16.97 -14.44 4.08
CA THR A 54 17.86 -13.93 3.03
C THR A 54 17.40 -12.63 2.35
N ALA A 55 16.27 -12.03 2.78
CA ALA A 55 15.87 -10.66 2.44
C ALA A 55 15.34 -9.90 3.67
N ALA A 56 15.65 -10.41 4.88
CA ALA A 56 15.05 -10.00 6.15
C ALA A 56 15.83 -8.90 6.90
N GLY A 57 17.01 -8.51 6.40
CA GLY A 57 17.90 -7.59 7.13
C GLY A 57 17.41 -6.15 7.25
N GLY A 58 16.62 -5.65 6.29
CA GLY A 58 16.23 -4.23 6.22
C GLY A 58 14.82 -3.88 6.71
N ILE A 59 13.90 -4.86 6.77
CA ILE A 59 12.47 -4.59 7.03
C ILE A 59 12.13 -4.55 8.53
N GLY A 60 12.85 -5.32 9.34
CA GLY A 60 12.57 -5.40 10.78
C GLY A 60 11.27 -6.15 11.11
N LYS A 61 10.95 -6.26 12.40
CA LYS A 61 9.80 -7.07 12.87
C LYS A 61 8.48 -6.32 12.71
N LEU A 62 8.47 -5.02 13.02
CA LEU A 62 7.30 -4.16 12.83
C LEU A 62 6.94 -4.08 11.34
N GLY A 63 7.95 -3.97 10.46
CA GLY A 63 7.72 -3.95 9.02
C GLY A 63 7.13 -5.24 8.46
N GLU A 64 7.59 -6.41 8.92
CA GLU A 64 6.99 -7.69 8.51
C GLU A 64 5.53 -7.83 8.99
N VAL A 65 5.17 -7.23 10.13
CA VAL A 65 3.76 -7.16 10.57
C VAL A 65 2.95 -6.28 9.63
N LEU A 66 3.41 -5.07 9.30
CA LEU A 66 2.72 -4.17 8.36
C LEU A 66 2.50 -4.81 6.98
N ILE A 67 3.55 -5.41 6.41
CA ILE A 67 3.46 -6.10 5.11
C ILE A 67 2.44 -7.24 5.20
N GLY A 68 2.38 -7.93 6.34
CA GLY A 68 1.42 -8.99 6.61
C GLY A 68 -0.05 -8.54 6.66
N MET A 69 -0.31 -7.24 6.86
CA MET A 69 -1.68 -6.68 6.84
C MET A 69 -2.21 -6.47 5.41
N LEU A 70 -1.33 -6.40 4.41
CA LEU A 70 -1.70 -6.19 3.02
C LEU A 70 -2.00 -7.51 2.27
N PRO A 71 -2.96 -7.51 1.33
CA PRO A 71 -3.22 -8.67 0.48
C PRO A 71 -2.07 -8.89 -0.52
N ARG A 72 -1.43 -10.07 -0.44
CA ARG A 72 -0.20 -10.39 -1.21
C ARG A 72 -0.42 -10.58 -2.71
N ASP A 73 -1.67 -10.78 -3.12
CA ASP A 73 -2.10 -11.07 -4.49
C ASP A 73 -2.51 -9.83 -5.29
N LEU A 74 -2.53 -8.66 -4.64
CA LEU A 74 -2.80 -7.36 -5.24
C LEU A 74 -1.53 -6.51 -5.33
N GLY A 75 -1.47 -5.67 -6.36
CA GLY A 75 -0.36 -4.74 -6.55
C GLY A 75 -0.50 -3.56 -5.61
N PHE A 76 0.26 -3.57 -4.51
CA PHE A 76 0.39 -2.45 -3.58
C PHE A 76 1.82 -1.91 -3.61
N THR A 77 1.96 -0.64 -3.25
CA THR A 77 3.24 -0.05 -2.85
C THR A 77 3.13 0.34 -1.40
N LEU A 78 4.08 -0.08 -0.58
CA LEU A 78 4.18 0.31 0.82
C LEU A 78 5.45 1.12 1.02
N PHE A 79 5.29 2.38 1.40
CA PHE A 79 6.37 3.21 1.91
C PHE A 79 6.53 2.89 3.41
N LEU A 80 7.36 1.89 3.68
CA LEU A 80 7.52 1.28 4.99
C LEU A 80 8.54 2.05 5.82
N PRO A 81 8.20 2.56 7.02
CA PRO A 81 9.20 3.14 7.91
C PRO A 81 10.26 2.10 8.30
N SER A 82 11.53 2.50 8.38
CA SER A 82 12.60 1.66 8.93
C SER A 82 12.36 1.41 10.42
N GLU A 83 12.94 0.35 10.99
CA GLU A 83 12.81 0.06 12.43
C GLU A 83 13.32 1.24 13.28
N LYS A 84 14.32 1.99 12.79
CA LYS A 84 14.80 3.22 13.43
C LYS A 84 13.76 4.33 13.38
N ALA A 85 13.07 4.50 12.25
CA ALA A 85 11.99 5.47 12.10
C ALA A 85 10.80 5.15 13.02
N PHE A 86 10.41 3.87 13.14
CA PHE A 86 9.39 3.46 14.11
C PHE A 86 9.76 3.85 15.53
N GLN A 87 11.00 3.57 15.94
CA GLN A 87 11.45 3.89 17.29
C GLN A 87 11.60 5.40 17.53
N ARG A 88 12.11 6.13 16.55
CA ARG A 88 12.36 7.57 16.65
C ARG A 88 11.07 8.39 16.61
N ASP A 89 10.17 8.08 15.69
CA ASP A 89 9.02 8.94 15.38
C ASP A 89 7.75 8.51 16.14
N LEU A 90 7.66 7.23 16.54
CA LEU A 90 6.49 6.67 17.23
C LEU A 90 6.82 6.07 18.60
N GLY A 91 8.11 6.00 18.99
CA GLY A 91 8.52 5.32 20.21
C GLY A 91 8.27 3.81 20.20
N LEU A 92 8.00 3.22 19.02
CA LEU A 92 7.63 1.81 18.88
C LEU A 92 8.84 0.93 18.57
N GLY A 93 8.90 -0.21 19.25
CA GLY A 93 9.88 -1.25 18.99
C GLY A 93 9.27 -2.67 18.89
N PRO A 94 10.10 -3.66 18.52
CA PRO A 94 9.67 -5.06 18.34
C PRO A 94 9.04 -5.74 19.57
N SER A 95 9.34 -5.21 20.76
CA SER A 95 8.83 -5.67 22.06
C SER A 95 7.38 -5.28 22.30
N ASP A 96 6.93 -4.15 21.74
CA ASP A 96 5.59 -3.59 22.00
C ASP A 96 4.48 -4.42 21.34
N LEU A 97 4.85 -5.23 20.34
CA LEU A 97 3.97 -6.22 19.71
C LEU A 97 3.50 -7.35 20.65
N VAL A 98 4.18 -7.59 21.77
CA VAL A 98 3.92 -8.76 22.65
C VAL A 98 3.48 -8.35 24.06
N GLY A 99 3.63 -7.07 24.43
CA GLY A 99 3.21 -6.55 25.74
C GLY A 99 1.72 -6.22 25.80
N ASP A 100 1.28 -5.70 26.96
CA ASP A 100 -0.11 -5.24 27.19
C ASP A 100 -0.55 -4.15 26.19
N ASN A 101 0.41 -3.43 25.60
CA ASN A 101 0.20 -2.39 24.58
C ASN A 101 0.10 -2.94 23.14
N GLY A 102 0.01 -4.26 22.96
CA GLY A 102 0.00 -4.87 21.62
C GLY A 102 -1.18 -4.42 20.75
N ASN A 103 -2.34 -4.16 21.35
CA ASN A 103 -3.51 -3.65 20.64
C ASN A 103 -3.29 -2.21 20.15
N ASP A 104 -2.74 -1.35 21.00
CA ASP A 104 -2.45 0.05 20.66
C ASP A 104 -1.38 0.13 19.58
N THR A 105 -0.35 -0.72 19.68
CA THR A 105 0.67 -0.89 18.64
C THR A 105 0.01 -1.28 17.33
N TYR A 106 -0.88 -2.27 17.31
CA TYR A 106 -1.57 -2.68 16.09
C TYR A 106 -2.43 -1.56 15.49
N ALA A 107 -3.11 -0.77 16.32
CA ALA A 107 -3.88 0.40 15.88
C ALA A 107 -2.98 1.46 15.23
N ILE A 108 -1.83 1.77 15.84
CA ILE A 108 -0.82 2.68 15.28
C ILE A 108 -0.31 2.15 13.94
N LEU A 109 0.11 0.89 13.86
CA LEU A 109 0.63 0.30 12.62
C LEU A 109 -0.42 0.30 11.50
N THR A 110 -1.69 0.02 11.84
CA THR A 110 -2.81 0.08 10.88
C THR A 110 -3.01 1.49 10.35
N ARG A 111 -2.90 2.51 11.22
CA ARG A 111 -3.08 3.91 10.83
C ARG A 111 -1.91 4.40 9.96
N VAL A 112 -0.67 4.07 10.34
CA VAL A 112 0.53 4.34 9.52
C VAL A 112 0.41 3.69 8.14
N MET A 113 0.00 2.41 8.07
CA MET A 113 -0.25 1.73 6.79
C MET A 113 -1.29 2.46 5.94
N GLY A 114 -2.35 3.00 6.57
CA GLY A 114 -3.36 3.81 5.88
C GLY A 114 -2.77 5.00 5.13
N PHE A 115 -1.80 5.68 5.75
CA PHE A 115 -1.12 6.84 5.14
C PHE A 115 -0.06 6.45 4.12
N SER A 116 0.64 5.33 4.33
CA SER A 116 1.86 5.01 3.57
C SER A 116 1.71 3.93 2.49
N ALA A 117 0.54 3.30 2.37
CA ALA A 117 0.25 2.31 1.34
C ALA A 117 -0.57 2.90 0.19
N VAL A 118 -0.16 2.60 -1.05
CA VAL A 118 -0.87 2.97 -2.29
C VAL A 118 -1.41 1.70 -2.95
N PRO A 119 -2.69 1.65 -3.38
CA PRO A 119 -3.30 0.47 -4.03
C PRO A 119 -2.87 0.30 -5.50
N ARG A 120 -1.57 0.42 -5.75
CA ARG A 120 -0.90 0.20 -7.05
C ARG A 120 0.57 -0.12 -6.82
N ALA A 121 1.17 -0.95 -7.68
CA ALA A 121 2.62 -1.14 -7.70
C ALA A 121 3.32 0.06 -8.38
N ILE A 122 4.27 0.66 -7.68
CA ILE A 122 5.08 1.81 -8.08
C ILE A 122 6.53 1.40 -7.77
N ASN A 123 7.29 1.11 -8.81
CA ASN A 123 8.72 0.87 -8.71
C ASN A 123 9.45 2.21 -8.74
N SER A 124 10.69 2.26 -8.26
CA SER A 124 11.46 3.50 -8.31
C SER A 124 11.63 4.01 -9.76
N ASP A 125 11.75 3.12 -10.73
CA ASP A 125 11.89 3.44 -12.17
C ASP A 125 10.64 4.09 -12.78
N ASP A 126 9.48 3.98 -12.13
CA ASP A 126 8.25 4.68 -12.55
C ASP A 126 8.33 6.19 -12.23
N VAL A 127 9.25 6.60 -11.35
CA VAL A 127 9.48 7.99 -10.93
C VAL A 127 10.69 8.56 -11.69
N GLN A 128 10.44 9.56 -12.54
CA GLN A 128 11.49 10.23 -13.30
C GLN A 128 12.26 11.22 -12.43
N LEU A 129 13.58 11.29 -12.62
CA LEU A 129 14.44 12.25 -11.93
C LEU A 129 13.94 13.69 -12.15
N GLY A 130 13.84 14.45 -11.05
CA GLY A 130 13.41 15.86 -11.09
C GLY A 130 11.92 16.06 -11.40
N LYS A 131 11.11 15.00 -11.46
CA LYS A 131 9.65 15.08 -11.53
C LYS A 131 9.03 14.58 -10.24
N GLU A 132 7.91 15.20 -9.89
CA GLU A 132 7.05 14.77 -8.80
C GLU A 132 5.79 14.16 -9.40
N ILE A 133 5.34 13.06 -8.80
CA ILE A 133 4.05 12.41 -9.07
C ILE A 133 3.28 12.28 -7.77
N ASP A 134 1.97 12.33 -7.84
CA ASP A 134 1.08 12.22 -6.70
C ASP A 134 0.17 10.98 -6.79
N TYR A 135 -0.06 10.35 -5.64
CA TYR A 135 -1.04 9.26 -5.50
C TYR A 135 -1.76 9.33 -4.16
N ASP A 136 -3.03 8.94 -4.17
CA ASP A 136 -3.80 8.73 -2.94
C ASP A 136 -3.37 7.44 -2.23
N SER A 137 -3.11 7.53 -0.93
CA SER A 137 -2.93 6.37 -0.06
C SER A 137 -4.26 5.63 0.18
N ILE A 138 -4.21 4.50 0.90
CA ILE A 138 -5.42 3.78 1.35
C ILE A 138 -6.37 4.69 2.14
N SER A 139 -5.84 5.62 2.95
CA SER A 139 -6.64 6.58 3.71
C SER A 139 -7.05 7.83 2.92
N GLY A 140 -6.66 7.95 1.65
CA GLY A 140 -6.83 9.17 0.85
C GLY A 140 -5.84 10.28 1.20
N TYR A 141 -4.73 9.96 1.90
CA TYR A 141 -3.66 10.91 2.14
C TYR A 141 -2.77 11.00 0.90
N ILE A 142 -2.52 12.22 0.42
CA ILE A 142 -1.78 12.42 -0.83
C ILE A 142 -0.28 12.23 -0.57
N LEU A 143 0.32 11.33 -1.34
CA LEU A 143 1.76 11.07 -1.35
C LEU A 143 2.39 11.73 -2.57
N TYR A 144 3.20 12.76 -2.34
CA TYR A 144 4.05 13.41 -3.31
C TYR A 144 5.38 12.67 -3.37
N ILE A 145 5.62 11.99 -4.48
CA ILE A 145 6.77 11.11 -4.70
C ILE A 145 7.66 11.74 -5.76
N SER A 146 8.92 11.94 -5.43
CA SER A 146 9.97 12.36 -6.35
C SER A 146 11.19 11.46 -6.23
N LYS A 147 12.10 11.55 -7.18
CA LYS A 147 13.37 10.82 -7.18
C LYS A 147 14.53 11.81 -7.13
N ASP A 148 15.47 11.58 -6.23
CA ASP A 148 16.70 12.37 -6.11
C ASP A 148 17.79 11.88 -7.09
N SER A 149 18.94 12.58 -7.10
CA SER A 149 20.06 12.26 -7.99
C SER A 149 20.72 10.91 -7.69
N ASP A 150 20.57 10.40 -6.47
CA ASP A 150 21.17 9.15 -6.00
C ASP A 150 20.25 7.95 -6.27
N GLY A 151 19.04 8.21 -6.79
CA GLY A 151 18.03 7.21 -7.12
C GLY A 151 17.08 6.89 -5.96
N SER A 152 17.22 7.55 -4.82
CA SER A 152 16.32 7.41 -3.69
C SER A 152 14.99 8.09 -3.98
N LEU A 153 13.92 7.51 -3.46
CA LEU A 153 12.60 8.13 -3.48
C LEU A 153 12.47 9.09 -2.31
N ILE A 154 11.99 10.29 -2.59
CA ILE A 154 11.57 11.26 -1.58
C ILE A 154 10.04 11.30 -1.60
N VAL A 155 9.42 10.91 -0.48
CA VAL A 155 7.97 10.88 -0.32
C VAL A 155 7.57 11.80 0.80
N ASN A 156 6.80 12.85 0.51
CA ASN A 156 6.40 13.87 1.49
C ASN A 156 7.58 14.37 2.34
N ARG A 157 8.73 14.62 1.69
CA ARG A 157 10.02 15.06 2.29
C ARG A 157 10.79 14.00 3.09
N ILE A 158 10.33 12.75 3.10
CA ILE A 158 11.03 11.63 3.75
C ILE A 158 11.78 10.83 2.68
N ALA A 159 13.06 10.60 2.90
CA ALA A 159 13.91 9.84 1.98
C ALA A 159 13.78 8.33 2.18
N SER A 160 13.88 7.56 1.10
CA SER A 160 13.99 6.11 1.16
C SER A 160 15.42 5.68 1.51
N GLU A 161 15.58 4.71 2.42
CA GLU A 161 16.82 3.98 2.67
C GLU A 161 17.03 2.84 1.66
N MET A 162 15.94 2.19 1.26
CA MET A 162 15.95 1.07 0.31
C MET A 162 14.72 1.15 -0.59
N VAL A 163 14.87 0.83 -1.88
CA VAL A 163 13.77 0.84 -2.85
C VAL A 163 13.56 -0.52 -3.47
N ASP A 164 12.37 -0.73 -4.03
CA ASP A 164 12.02 -1.87 -4.89
C ASP A 164 12.12 -3.27 -4.24
N LEU A 165 11.95 -3.35 -2.91
CA LEU A 165 11.88 -4.65 -2.23
C LEU A 165 10.57 -5.36 -2.58
N ARG A 166 10.65 -6.64 -2.97
CA ARG A 166 9.47 -7.43 -3.34
C ARG A 166 8.98 -8.33 -2.22
N ARG A 167 7.67 -8.34 -2.01
CA ARG A 167 6.93 -9.27 -1.14
C ARG A 167 5.66 -9.73 -1.87
N GLY A 168 5.78 -10.78 -2.68
CA GLY A 168 4.70 -11.18 -3.60
C GLY A 168 4.50 -10.11 -4.67
N LYS A 169 3.27 -9.61 -4.84
CA LYS A 169 2.96 -8.48 -5.74
C LYS A 169 3.14 -7.09 -5.09
N ILE A 170 3.47 -7.05 -3.80
CA ILE A 170 3.70 -5.82 -3.06
C ILE A 170 5.13 -5.32 -3.35
N VAL A 171 5.25 -4.04 -3.70
CA VAL A 171 6.50 -3.29 -3.75
C VAL A 171 6.67 -2.57 -2.42
N VAL A 172 7.85 -2.67 -1.81
CA VAL A 172 8.17 -2.06 -0.53
C VAL A 172 9.37 -1.14 -0.72
N HIS A 173 9.21 0.12 -0.30
CA HIS A 173 10.29 1.10 -0.19
C HIS A 173 10.48 1.40 1.29
N VAL A 174 11.68 1.17 1.82
CA VAL A 174 12.00 1.45 3.23
C VAL A 174 12.34 2.93 3.35
N MET A 175 11.72 3.61 4.31
CA MET A 175 11.78 5.06 4.51
C MET A 175 12.50 5.42 5.81
N ASP A 176 13.34 6.45 5.81
CA ASP A 176 13.98 7.03 7.01
C ASP A 176 13.02 7.96 7.76
N GLY A 177 11.75 7.57 7.87
CA GLY A 177 10.73 8.36 8.56
C GLY A 177 9.35 7.76 8.43
N VAL A 178 8.47 8.17 9.33
CA VAL A 178 7.05 7.79 9.31
C VAL A 178 6.24 8.80 8.50
N ILE A 179 5.60 8.32 7.44
CA ILE A 179 4.65 9.12 6.66
C ILE A 179 3.29 9.10 7.36
N MET A 180 2.80 10.26 7.77
CA MET A 180 1.51 10.43 8.43
C MET A 180 0.99 11.86 8.30
N ASP A 181 -0.30 12.07 8.57
CA ASP A 181 -0.87 13.41 8.69
C ASP A 181 -0.50 14.08 10.03
N SER A 182 -0.65 15.40 10.09
CA SER A 182 -0.28 16.18 11.26
C SER A 182 -1.17 15.92 12.48
N GLU A 183 -2.42 15.51 12.27
CA GLU A 183 -3.37 15.22 13.37
C GLU A 183 -2.93 13.95 14.09
N PHE A 184 -2.62 12.90 13.32
CA PHE A 184 -2.09 11.66 13.85
C PHE A 184 -0.72 11.85 14.48
N GLU A 185 0.17 12.62 13.85
CA GLU A 185 1.48 12.95 14.42
C GLU A 185 1.33 13.59 15.81
N GLN A 186 0.42 14.56 15.98
CA GLN A 186 0.15 15.16 17.29
C GLN A 186 -0.39 14.16 18.31
N SER A 187 -1.18 13.17 17.89
CA SER A 187 -1.75 12.17 18.79
C SER A 187 -0.75 11.14 19.32
N VAL A 188 0.35 10.90 18.58
CA VAL A 188 1.37 9.89 18.91
C VAL A 188 2.68 10.49 19.41
N ARG A 189 2.81 11.82 19.35
CA ARG A 189 3.96 12.51 19.95
C ARG A 189 4.00 12.17 21.45
N PRO A 190 5.15 11.71 21.97
CA PRO A 190 5.32 11.59 23.40
C PRO A 190 5.13 12.99 23.98
N GLY A 191 4.19 13.13 24.92
CA GLY A 191 3.88 14.42 25.52
C GLY A 191 5.16 15.07 26.02
N SER A 192 5.51 16.24 25.48
CA SER A 192 6.37 17.15 26.21
C SER A 192 5.57 17.54 27.44
N GLU A 193 5.86 16.91 28.58
CA GLU A 193 5.47 17.47 29.86
C GLU A 193 6.03 18.89 29.87
N GLU A 194 5.13 19.86 29.75
CA GLU A 194 5.43 21.25 30.02
C GLU A 194 5.83 21.32 31.49
N ASP A 195 7.14 21.31 31.75
CA ASP A 195 7.71 21.73 33.03
C ASP A 195 7.21 23.17 33.30
N ASN A 196 6.31 23.31 34.29
CA ASN A 196 5.95 24.59 34.89
C ASN A 196 6.01 24.47 36.41
#